data_AF-A0A4Y9IZ81-F1
#
_entry.id   AF-A0A4Y9IZ81-F1
#
_cell.length_a   1.000
_cell.length_b   1.000
_cell.length_c   1.000
_cell.angle_alpha   90.00
_cell.angle_beta   90.00
_cell.angle_gamma   90.00
#
_symmetry.space_group_name_H-M   'P 1'
#
loop_
_entity.id
_entity.type
_entity.pdbx_description
1 polymer ?
#
loop_
_entity_poly.entity_id
_entity_poly.type
_entity_poly.pdbx_seq_one_letter_code
_entity_poly.pdbx_strand_id
1 'polypeptide(L)'
;MSRYLDLVFSDGLIEITVLQTAEDFYNEGEAMHHCFYTNAYYAKDNSLVMSAHIGEKRIETVEIDLQHMSISQAHGSHNKNSEYHDRIVSLVQRNLPAIARTPSQKSKNADVISA
;
A
#
# COMPACT_ATOMS: atom_id res chain seq x y z
N MET A 1 6.42 15.41 -4.69
CA MET A 1 5.88 15.21 -3.34
C MET A 1 4.83 14.13 -3.41
N SER A 2 5.00 13.08 -2.61
CA SER A 2 4.26 11.83 -2.73
C SER A 2 2.91 11.97 -2.03
N ARG A 3 1.83 11.70 -2.78
CA ARG A 3 0.46 12.22 -2.56
C ARG A 3 -0.24 11.69 -1.30
N TYR A 4 0.30 10.65 -0.67
CA TYR A 4 -0.36 9.92 0.41
C TYR A 4 0.56 9.66 1.61
N LEU A 5 1.72 10.32 1.71
CA LEU A 5 2.75 10.04 2.74
C LEU A 5 2.23 10.19 4.17
N ASP A 6 1.28 11.11 4.36
CA ASP A 6 0.72 11.42 5.67
C ASP A 6 -0.50 10.55 6.02
N LEU A 7 -0.89 9.59 5.17
CA LEU A 7 -1.97 8.67 5.47
C LEU A 7 -1.46 7.50 6.30
N VAL A 8 -1.78 7.57 7.59
CA VAL A 8 -1.59 6.50 8.55
C VAL A 8 -2.96 6.15 9.14
N PHE A 9 -3.34 4.87 9.06
CA PHE A 9 -4.52 4.36 9.75
C PHE A 9 -4.08 3.48 10.90
N SER A 10 -4.66 3.69 12.08
CA SER A 10 -4.39 2.84 13.23
C SER A 10 -5.66 2.56 14.02
N ASP A 11 -5.71 1.38 14.62
CA ASP A 11 -6.71 1.03 15.63
C ASP A 11 -6.12 0.85 17.03
N GLY A 12 -4.89 1.34 17.23
CA GLY A 12 -4.14 1.24 18.48
C GLY A 12 -3.27 -0.02 18.60
N LEU A 13 -3.52 -1.06 17.80
CA LEU A 13 -2.66 -2.25 17.71
C LEU A 13 -2.01 -2.37 16.33
N ILE A 14 -2.83 -2.22 15.28
CA ILE A 14 -2.39 -2.31 13.89
C ILE A 14 -2.18 -0.89 13.38
N GLU A 15 -1.08 -0.67 12.70
CA GLU A 15 -0.80 0.54 11.94
C GLU A 15 -0.70 0.19 10.45
N ILE A 16 -1.31 1.02 9.61
CA ILE A 16 -1.36 0.85 8.16
C ILE A 16 -0.81 2.11 7.52
N THR A 17 0.29 1.95 6.80
CA THR A 17 1.04 3.03 6.14
C THR A 17 1.08 2.79 4.63
N VAL A 18 1.30 3.85 3.84
CA VAL A 18 1.31 3.75 2.37
C VAL A 18 2.71 3.47 1.84
N LEU A 19 2.81 2.58 0.86
CA LEU A 19 4.06 2.25 0.16
C LEU A 19 4.14 2.98 -1.16
N GLN A 20 5.17 3.79 -1.36
CA GLN A 20 5.18 4.75 -2.46
C GLN A 20 6.45 4.74 -3.30
N THR A 21 7.56 4.22 -2.77
CA THR A 21 8.85 4.27 -3.47
C THR A 21 9.35 2.88 -3.82
N ALA A 22 10.12 2.78 -4.91
CA ALA A 22 10.81 1.55 -5.27
C ALA A 22 11.70 1.03 -4.11
N GLU A 23 12.17 1.93 -3.24
CA GLU A 23 12.90 1.60 -2.01
C GLU A 23 12.01 0.97 -0.94
N ASP A 24 10.79 1.47 -0.71
CA ASP A 24 9.80 0.81 0.14
C ASP A 24 9.48 -0.59 -0.39
N PHE A 25 9.22 -0.71 -1.69
CA PHE A 25 8.98 -2.00 -2.33
C PHE A 25 10.21 -2.92 -2.34
N TYR A 26 11.42 -2.36 -2.36
CA TYR A 26 12.67 -3.11 -2.27
C TYR A 26 12.87 -3.66 -0.86
N ASN A 27 12.74 -2.82 0.17
CA ASN A 27 12.78 -3.23 1.57
C ASN A 27 11.70 -4.28 1.88
N GLU A 28 10.52 -4.13 1.29
CA GLU A 28 9.45 -5.11 1.40
C GLU A 28 9.69 -6.41 0.63
N GLY A 29 10.29 -6.33 -0.56
CA GLY A 29 10.67 -7.48 -1.37
C GLY A 29 11.77 -8.30 -0.71
N GLU A 30 12.76 -7.64 -0.09
CA GLU A 30 13.84 -8.25 0.70
C GLU A 30 13.26 -8.97 1.94
N ALA A 31 12.31 -8.35 2.64
CA ALA A 31 11.66 -8.95 3.82
C ALA A 31 10.79 -10.19 3.48
N MET A 32 10.32 -10.32 2.23
CA MET A 32 9.41 -11.39 1.79
C MET A 32 10.08 -12.50 0.95
N HIS A 33 11.34 -12.36 0.52
CA HIS A 33 12.01 -13.29 -0.41
C HIS A 33 11.19 -13.64 -1.69
N HIS A 34 10.20 -12.83 -2.10
CA HIS A 34 9.44 -13.04 -3.35
C HIS A 34 8.66 -11.81 -3.87
N CYS A 35 8.97 -11.41 -5.12
CA CYS A 35 8.21 -10.68 -6.17
C CYS A 35 7.23 -9.53 -5.84
N PHE A 36 7.67 -8.43 -5.21
CA PHE A 36 6.98 -7.13 -5.36
C PHE A 36 7.65 -6.19 -6.39
N TYR A 37 8.94 -6.39 -6.67
CA TYR A 37 9.71 -5.52 -7.56
C TYR A 37 9.33 -5.68 -9.05
N THR A 38 8.99 -6.89 -9.47
CA THR A 38 8.77 -7.25 -10.88
C THR A 38 7.47 -6.66 -11.48
N ASN A 39 6.50 -6.28 -10.66
CA ASN A 39 5.17 -5.83 -11.12
C ASN A 39 5.02 -4.30 -11.22
N ALA A 40 6.07 -3.54 -10.91
CA ALA A 40 6.09 -2.08 -11.01
C ALA A 40 4.83 -1.42 -10.40
N TYR A 41 4.40 -1.86 -9.21
CA TYR A 41 3.22 -1.31 -8.54
C TYR A 41 3.34 0.20 -8.30
N TYR A 42 4.56 0.70 -8.10
CA TYR A 42 4.87 2.14 -8.06
C TYR A 42 4.53 2.89 -9.36
N ALA A 43 4.41 2.20 -10.49
CA ALA A 43 4.09 2.73 -11.81
C ALA A 43 2.59 2.58 -12.20
N LYS A 44 1.77 1.89 -11.39
CA LYS A 44 0.33 1.77 -11.65
C LYS A 44 -0.41 2.99 -11.09
N ASP A 45 -0.87 3.88 -11.97
CA ASP A 45 -1.53 5.13 -11.57
C ASP A 45 -2.85 4.96 -10.81
N ASN A 46 -3.51 3.80 -10.95
CA ASN A 46 -4.80 3.51 -10.32
C ASN A 46 -4.70 2.51 -9.15
N SER A 47 -3.50 2.21 -8.66
CA SER A 47 -3.31 1.30 -7.52
C SER A 47 -2.59 2.01 -6.38
N LEU A 48 -3.04 1.75 -5.15
CA LEU A 48 -2.40 2.19 -3.92
C LEU A 48 -2.12 0.97 -3.06
N VAL A 49 -0.84 0.72 -2.76
CA VAL A 49 -0.44 -0.37 -1.88
C VAL A 49 -0.15 0.19 -0.49
N MET A 50 -0.70 -0.47 0.53
CA MET A 50 -0.53 -0.15 1.92
C MET A 50 0.07 -1.34 2.67
N SER A 51 0.82 -1.06 3.73
CA SER A 51 1.51 -2.03 4.56
C SER A 51 0.90 -2.01 5.97
N ALA A 52 0.40 -3.14 6.44
CA ALA A 52 -0.09 -3.30 7.80
C ALA A 52 1.01 -3.88 8.70
N HIS A 53 1.25 -3.25 9.84
CA HIS A 53 2.28 -3.65 10.81
C HIS A 53 1.78 -3.55 12.25
N ILE A 54 2.38 -4.36 13.12
CA ILE A 54 2.22 -4.31 14.57
C ILE A 54 3.62 -4.08 15.15
N GLY A 55 3.85 -2.89 15.70
CA GLY A 55 5.19 -2.42 16.02
C GLY A 55 6.08 -2.38 14.78
N GLU A 56 7.26 -2.99 14.86
CA GLU A 56 8.23 -3.10 13.75
C GLU A 56 7.93 -4.29 12.82
N LYS A 57 6.97 -5.14 13.17
CA LYS A 57 6.68 -6.36 12.41
C LYS A 57 5.54 -6.12 11.42
N ARG A 58 5.84 -6.31 10.14
CA ARG A 58 4.84 -6.38 9.09
C ARG A 58 3.96 -7.62 9.21
N ILE A 59 2.66 -7.43 8.96
CA ILE A 59 1.63 -8.47 9.04
C ILE A 59 1.04 -8.76 7.65
N GLU A 60 0.58 -7.74 6.91
CA GLU A 60 0.00 -7.90 5.55
C GLU A 60 0.28 -6.71 4.63
N THR A 61 0.07 -6.96 3.33
CA THR A 61 0.02 -5.95 2.27
C THR A 61 -1.42 -5.81 1.81
N VAL A 62 -1.92 -4.58 1.61
CA VAL A 62 -3.25 -4.32 1.07
C VAL A 62 -3.14 -3.47 -0.19
N GLU A 63 -3.68 -3.94 -1.30
CA GLU A 63 -3.78 -3.20 -2.55
C GLU A 63 -5.20 -2.63 -2.71
N ILE A 64 -5.28 -1.34 -2.99
CA ILE A 64 -6.51 -0.59 -3.20
C ILE A 64 -6.54 -0.13 -4.66
N ASP A 65 -7.65 -0.42 -5.33
CA ASP A 65 -7.99 0.16 -6.62
C ASP A 65 -8.51 1.58 -6.39
N LEU A 66 -7.75 2.59 -6.80
CA LEU A 66 -8.11 4.00 -6.68
C LEU A 66 -9.21 4.43 -7.67
N GLN A 67 -9.39 3.70 -8.77
CA GLN A 67 -10.44 3.97 -9.75
C GLN A 67 -11.81 3.58 -9.21
N HIS A 68 -11.90 2.39 -8.60
CA HIS A 68 -13.14 1.89 -8.01
C HIS A 68 -13.27 2.18 -6.51
N MET A 69 -12.21 2.74 -5.89
CA MET A 69 -12.13 2.98 -4.45
C MET A 69 -12.46 1.72 -3.64
N SER A 70 -11.87 0.58 -4.03
CA SER A 70 -12.15 -0.73 -3.46
C SER A 70 -10.87 -1.50 -3.17
N ILE A 71 -10.88 -2.39 -2.18
CA ILE A 71 -9.75 -3.28 -1.90
C ILE A 71 -9.66 -4.31 -3.04
N SER A 72 -8.55 -4.31 -3.77
CA SER A 72 -8.29 -5.25 -4.85
C SER A 72 -7.75 -6.57 -4.28
N GLN A 73 -6.77 -6.49 -3.38
CA GLN A 73 -6.12 -7.64 -2.76
C GLN A 73 -5.65 -7.31 -1.35
N ALA A 74 -5.63 -8.31 -0.46
CA ALA A 74 -5.02 -8.21 0.86
C ALA A 74 -4.41 -9.57 1.20
N HIS A 75 -3.09 -9.61 1.40
CA HIS A 75 -2.36 -10.86 1.62
C HIS A 75 -1.26 -10.67 2.66
N GLY A 76 -1.15 -11.65 3.57
CA GLY A 76 -0.02 -11.79 4.47
C GLY A 76 1.12 -12.60 3.86
N SER A 77 2.10 -12.94 4.70
CA SER A 77 3.24 -13.77 4.30
C SER A 77 2.79 -15.10 3.66
N HIS A 78 3.46 -15.51 2.58
CA HIS A 78 3.17 -16.73 1.83
C HIS A 78 1.75 -16.82 1.23
N ASN A 79 1.15 -15.68 0.85
CA ASN A 79 -0.22 -15.58 0.31
C ASN A 79 -1.31 -16.16 1.25
N LYS A 80 -1.03 -16.20 2.56
CA LYS A 80 -1.99 -16.63 3.57
C LYS A 80 -2.53 -15.41 4.30
N ASN A 81 -3.82 -15.45 4.62
CA ASN A 81 -4.43 -14.46 5.49
C ASN A 81 -3.77 -14.57 6.88
N SER A 82 -3.40 -13.43 7.45
CA SER A 82 -2.98 -13.34 8.83
C SER A 82 -4.19 -13.47 9.77
N GLU A 83 -3.93 -13.71 11.05
CA GLU A 83 -4.96 -13.63 12.11
C GLU A 83 -5.69 -12.28 12.14
N TYR A 84 -5.05 -11.23 11.61
CA TYR A 84 -5.55 -9.86 11.61
C TYR A 84 -6.19 -9.46 10.28
N HIS A 85 -6.32 -10.36 9.32
CA HIS A 85 -6.79 -10.07 7.96
C HIS A 85 -8.11 -9.27 7.94
N ASP A 86 -9.15 -9.81 8.58
CA ASP A 86 -10.48 -9.16 8.60
C ASP A 86 -10.44 -7.79 9.27
N ARG A 87 -9.56 -7.61 10.25
CA ARG A 87 -9.35 -6.36 10.97
C ARG A 87 -8.64 -5.33 10.09
N ILE A 88 -7.63 -5.75 9.35
CA ILE A 88 -6.89 -4.94 8.38
C ILE A 88 -7.82 -4.49 7.25
N VAL A 89 -8.54 -5.42 6.63
CA VAL A 89 -9.53 -5.13 5.58
C VAL A 89 -10.58 -4.15 6.09
N SER A 90 -11.13 -4.40 7.28
CA SER A 90 -12.10 -3.50 7.91
C SER A 90 -11.55 -2.10 8.17
N LEU A 91 -10.30 -2.00 8.64
CA LEU A 91 -9.66 -0.73 8.95
C LEU A 91 -9.43 0.09 7.67
N VAL A 92 -8.95 -0.55 6.60
CA VAL A 92 -8.79 0.09 5.29
C VAL A 92 -10.15 0.49 4.72
N GLN A 93 -11.14 -0.40 4.75
CA GLN A 93 -12.45 -0.15 4.16
C GLN A 93 -13.17 1.04 4.81
N ARG A 94 -13.07 1.20 6.14
CA ARG A 94 -13.62 2.36 6.86
C ARG A 94 -12.94 3.67 6.48
N ASN A 95 -11.67 3.60 6.05
CA ASN A 95 -10.87 4.76 5.69
C ASN A 95 -10.80 5.03 4.17
N LEU A 96 -11.40 4.18 3.32
CA LEU A 96 -11.52 4.43 1.88
C LEU A 96 -12.07 5.84 1.55
N PRO A 97 -13.11 6.36 2.24
CA PRO A 97 -13.59 7.72 1.98
C PRO A 97 -12.54 8.80 2.28
N ALA A 98 -11.60 8.56 3.21
CA ALA A 98 -10.52 9.50 3.50
C ALA A 98 -9.50 9.55 2.37
N ILE A 99 -9.10 8.39 1.82
CA ILE A 99 -8.17 8.34 0.68
C ILE A 99 -8.82 8.87 -0.61
N ALA A 100 -10.14 8.71 -0.79
CA ALA A 100 -10.88 9.35 -1.90
C ALA A 100 -10.86 10.88 -1.82
N ARG A 101 -10.89 11.44 -0.60
CA ARG A 101 -10.85 12.89 -0.38
C ARG A 101 -9.45 13.48 -0.57
N THR A 102 -8.41 12.67 -0.55
CA THR A 102 -7.04 13.11 -0.81
C THR A 102 -6.88 13.41 -2.32
N PRO A 103 -6.76 14.69 -2.72
CA PRO A 103 -6.88 15.08 -4.12
C PRO A 103 -5.80 14.43 -5.00
N SER A 104 -6.22 13.90 -6.16
CA SER A 104 -5.36 13.45 -7.26
C SER A 104 -4.73 14.61 -7.99
N GLN A 105 -3.54 15.00 -7.54
CA GLN A 105 -2.64 15.75 -8.39
C GLN A 105 -1.31 15.00 -8.51
N LYS A 106 -1.14 14.23 -9.58
CA LYS A 106 0.20 13.97 -10.09
C LYS A 106 0.52 15.10 -11.07
N SER A 107 1.60 15.83 -10.74
CA SER A 107 2.33 16.65 -11.71
C SER A 107 2.68 15.77 -12.90
N LYS A 108 2.30 16.20 -14.11
CA LYS A 108 2.98 15.76 -15.33
C LYS A 108 4.45 16.14 -15.15
N ASN A 109 5.33 15.16 -14.93
CA ASN A 109 6.79 15.22 -15.11
C ASN A 109 7.40 14.03 -14.36
N ALA A 110 7.34 12.85 -14.97
CA ALA A 110 8.41 11.88 -14.82
C ALA A 110 9.00 11.77 -16.23
N ASP A 111 9.91 12.69 -16.53
CA ASP A 111 10.74 12.63 -17.72
C ASP A 111 11.42 11.26 -17.80
N VAL A 112 11.20 10.63 -18.94
CA VAL A 112 12.12 9.71 -19.62
C VAL A 112 13.57 9.94 -19.20
N ILE A 113 14.13 8.99 -18.48
CA ILE A 113 15.57 8.76 -18.53
C ILE A 113 15.76 7.52 -19.39
N SER A 114 15.82 7.74 -20.70
CA SER A 114 16.48 6.82 -21.61
C SER A 114 17.98 7.05 -21.48
N ALA A 115 18.72 6.02 -21.10
CA ALA A 115 20.13 5.86 -21.39
C ALA A 115 20.33 4.46 -21.98
#